data_AF-F4N821-F1
#
_entry.id   AF-F4N821-F1
#
_cell.length_a   1.000
_cell.length_b   1.000
_cell.length_c   1.000
_cell.angle_alpha   90.00
_cell.angle_beta   90.00
_cell.angle_gamma   90.00
#
_symmetry.space_group_name_H-M   'P 1'
#
loop_
_entity.id
_entity.type
_entity.pdbx_description
1 polymer ?
#
loop_
_entity_poly.entity_id
_entity_poly.type
_entity_poly.pdbx_seq_one_letter_code
_entity_poly.pdbx_strand_id
1 'polypeptide(L)'
;MQSVSSIFVSIASYRDSELIPTLHDMINTAKSPENLNIAVFWQDENDINTFINQGMRLIKSQTHLGYPLHQLEYNQAHIWVLAVHYYESKGACWARHMAEGLFQDETYFLQIDSHCRFIQYWDHEMVTMLNSLRDKSPKPILSAYPPGYEPGENENRKDYVSRLIFNTFTPEGMVQMMSTPFTESAPVRCGYFSRWFHIHRWLLCP
;
A
#
# COMPACT_ATOMS: atom_id res chain seq x y z
N MET A 1 -14.40 2.60 -26.01
CA MET A 1 -14.71 2.52 -24.57
C MET A 1 -13.44 2.94 -23.85
N GLN A 2 -13.45 4.01 -23.05
CA GLN A 2 -12.30 4.29 -22.17
C GLN A 2 -12.19 3.09 -21.24
N SER A 3 -11.02 2.43 -21.20
CA SER A 3 -10.76 1.38 -20.24
C SER A 3 -10.93 1.98 -18.84
N VAL A 4 -11.86 1.44 -18.06
CA VAL A 4 -11.98 1.81 -16.66
C VAL A 4 -10.62 1.53 -16.02
N SER A 5 -9.98 2.55 -15.45
CA SER A 5 -8.58 2.44 -15.02
C SER A 5 -8.52 1.76 -13.65
N SER A 6 -8.12 0.49 -13.65
CA SER A 6 -7.96 -0.30 -12.43
C SER A 6 -6.71 0.10 -11.64
N ILE A 7 -6.77 -0.07 -10.33
CA ILE A 7 -5.67 0.16 -9.40
C ILE A 7 -5.35 -1.14 -8.68
N PHE A 8 -4.14 -1.65 -8.87
CA PHE A 8 -3.59 -2.72 -8.05
C PHE A 8 -3.00 -2.14 -6.77
N VAL A 9 -3.42 -2.65 -5.62
CA VAL A 9 -2.89 -2.24 -4.31
C VAL A 9 -2.14 -3.41 -3.69
N SER A 10 -0.84 -3.26 -3.47
CA SER A 10 0.02 -4.25 -2.82
C SER A 10 0.21 -3.92 -1.34
N ILE A 11 -0.13 -4.87 -0.47
CA ILE A 11 -0.03 -4.75 0.99
C ILE A 11 0.71 -5.96 1.55
N ALA A 12 1.84 -5.72 2.24
CA ALA A 12 2.49 -6.72 3.07
C ALA A 12 2.08 -6.48 4.52
N SER A 13 1.50 -7.49 5.18
CA SER A 13 1.09 -7.39 6.59
C SER A 13 1.71 -8.52 7.40
N TYR A 14 2.23 -8.18 8.59
CA TYR A 14 2.77 -9.13 9.57
C TYR A 14 2.11 -8.88 10.91
N ARG A 15 1.11 -9.71 11.25
CA ARG A 15 0.35 -9.63 12.51
C ARG A 15 -0.10 -8.22 12.88
N ASP A 16 -0.45 -7.42 11.87
CA ASP A 16 -0.82 -6.03 12.05
C ASP A 16 -2.33 -5.91 12.27
N SER A 17 -2.71 -5.47 13.47
CA SER A 17 -4.12 -5.25 13.82
C SER A 17 -4.79 -4.17 12.96
N GLU A 18 -4.00 -3.28 12.35
CA GLU A 18 -4.50 -2.18 11.52
C GLU A 18 -4.80 -2.58 10.08
N LEU A 19 -4.49 -3.82 9.66
CA LEU A 19 -4.76 -4.29 8.31
C LEU A 19 -6.24 -4.16 7.94
N ILE A 20 -7.13 -4.69 8.77
CA ILE A 20 -8.58 -4.67 8.52
C ILE A 20 -9.11 -3.22 8.54
N PRO A 21 -8.80 -2.37 9.55
CA PRO A 21 -9.15 -0.94 9.52
C PRO A 21 -8.67 -0.23 8.25
N THR A 22 -7.43 -0.51 7.81
CA THR A 22 -6.86 0.08 6.58
C THR A 22 -7.65 -0.34 5.34
N LEU A 23 -8.02 -1.63 5.23
CA LEU A 23 -8.84 -2.12 4.11
C LEU A 23 -10.22 -1.45 4.10
N HIS A 24 -10.90 -1.36 5.24
CA HIS A 24 -12.18 -0.68 5.33
C HIS A 24 -12.10 0.79 4.96
N ASP A 25 -11.16 1.53 5.54
CA ASP A 25 -11.00 2.96 5.28
C ASP A 25 -10.64 3.22 3.80
N MET A 26 -9.69 2.47 3.24
CA MET A 26 -9.30 2.57 1.83
C MET A 26 -10.47 2.33 0.88
N ILE A 27 -11.25 1.27 1.12
CA ILE A 27 -12.35 0.90 0.23
C ILE A 27 -13.53 1.87 0.39
N ASN A 28 -13.89 2.23 1.63
CA ASN A 28 -15.06 3.08 1.90
C ASN A 28 -14.85 4.55 1.51
N THR A 29 -13.60 5.01 1.49
CA THR A 29 -13.27 6.38 1.05
C THR A 29 -12.99 6.46 -0.45
N ALA A 30 -12.85 5.34 -1.17
CA ALA A 30 -12.62 5.35 -2.61
C ALA A 30 -13.85 5.88 -3.38
N LYS A 31 -13.59 6.58 -4.49
CA LYS A 31 -14.62 7.04 -5.42
C LYS A 31 -15.18 5.91 -6.27
N SER A 32 -14.31 4.98 -6.69
CA SER A 32 -14.68 3.84 -7.55
C SER A 32 -14.09 2.55 -6.98
N PRO A 33 -14.62 2.03 -5.86
CA PRO A 33 -14.06 0.84 -5.19
C PRO A 33 -14.05 -0.41 -6.08
N GLU A 34 -14.95 -0.51 -7.06
CA GLU A 34 -15.01 -1.58 -8.06
C GLU A 34 -13.77 -1.67 -8.96
N ASN A 35 -12.93 -0.63 -8.98
CA ASN A 35 -11.67 -0.60 -9.74
C ASN A 35 -10.46 -1.03 -8.91
N LEU A 36 -10.65 -1.36 -7.63
CA LEU A 36 -9.58 -1.76 -6.72
C LEU A 36 -9.37 -3.28 -6.76
N ASN A 37 -8.16 -3.69 -7.10
CA ASN A 37 -7.66 -5.05 -6.94
C ASN A 37 -6.58 -5.04 -5.85
N ILE A 38 -6.93 -5.50 -4.66
CA ILE A 38 -6.10 -5.39 -3.46
C ILE A 38 -5.44 -6.73 -3.17
N ALA A 39 -4.12 -6.82 -3.32
CA ALA A 39 -3.33 -7.98 -2.94
C ALA A 39 -2.76 -7.79 -1.54
N VAL A 40 -3.11 -8.70 -0.63
CA VAL A 40 -2.58 -8.76 0.72
C VAL A 40 -1.76 -10.03 0.87
N PHE A 41 -0.47 -9.87 1.15
CA PHE A 41 0.31 -10.97 1.69
C PHE A 41 0.23 -10.94 3.21
N TRP A 42 -0.58 -11.85 3.76
CA TRP A 42 -0.99 -11.84 5.16
C TRP A 42 -0.20 -12.89 5.95
N GLN A 43 0.73 -12.42 6.78
CA GLN A 43 1.59 -13.26 7.62
C GLN A 43 1.01 -13.30 9.04
N ASP A 44 0.18 -14.30 9.31
CA ASP A 44 -0.63 -14.39 10.54
C ASP A 44 -1.01 -15.84 10.86
N GLU A 45 -2.08 -16.09 11.60
CA GLU A 45 -2.54 -17.44 11.99
C GLU A 45 -3.30 -18.20 10.88
N ASN A 46 -3.44 -17.62 9.69
CA ASN A 46 -4.20 -18.17 8.55
C ASN A 46 -5.71 -18.37 8.81
N ASP A 47 -6.28 -17.68 9.80
CA ASP A 47 -7.72 -17.73 10.05
C ASP A 47 -8.48 -16.72 9.17
N ILE A 48 -8.94 -17.16 7.99
CA ILE A 48 -9.70 -16.28 7.08
C ILE A 48 -10.99 -15.71 7.71
N ASN A 49 -11.49 -16.30 8.82
CA ASN A 49 -12.65 -15.76 9.52
C ASN A 49 -12.39 -14.35 10.07
N THR A 50 -11.12 -13.96 10.29
CA THR A 50 -10.75 -12.57 10.64
C THR A 50 -11.27 -11.55 9.62
N PHE A 51 -11.31 -11.92 8.33
CA PHE A 51 -11.84 -11.05 7.28
C PHE A 51 -13.36 -11.21 7.12
N ILE A 52 -13.86 -12.45 7.18
CA ILE A 52 -15.28 -12.75 6.99
C ILE A 52 -16.14 -12.12 8.09
N ASN A 53 -15.69 -12.18 9.34
CA ASN A 53 -16.38 -11.58 10.48
C ASN A 53 -16.45 -10.04 10.40
N GLN A 54 -15.67 -9.43 9.51
CA GLN A 54 -15.63 -7.98 9.24
C GLN A 54 -16.46 -7.62 8.00
N GLY A 55 -17.25 -8.56 7.48
CA GLY A 55 -18.17 -8.33 6.37
C GLY A 55 -17.55 -8.53 4.98
N MET A 56 -16.31 -9.00 4.88
CA MET A 56 -15.69 -9.34 3.59
C MET A 56 -16.19 -10.71 3.11
N ARG A 57 -16.83 -10.74 1.94
CA ARG A 57 -17.47 -11.94 1.41
C ARG A 57 -16.46 -12.81 0.69
N LEU A 58 -16.25 -14.04 1.16
CA LEU A 58 -15.44 -15.03 0.46
C LEU A 58 -16.08 -15.45 -0.86
N ILE A 59 -15.34 -15.27 -1.96
CA ILE A 59 -15.73 -15.67 -3.32
C ILE A 59 -15.20 -17.06 -3.63
N LYS A 60 -13.89 -17.25 -3.40
CA LYS A 60 -13.18 -18.45 -3.78
C LYS A 60 -11.94 -18.61 -2.93
N SER A 61 -11.60 -19.86 -2.63
CA SER A 61 -10.30 -20.24 -2.07
C SER A 61 -9.57 -21.16 -3.04
N GLN A 62 -8.27 -20.94 -3.19
CA GLN A 62 -7.38 -21.79 -3.99
C GLN A 62 -5.99 -21.83 -3.36
N THR A 63 -5.07 -22.57 -3.98
CA THR A 63 -3.66 -22.57 -3.60
C THR A 63 -2.87 -21.80 -4.64
N HIS A 64 -1.95 -20.94 -4.21
CA HIS A 64 -1.04 -20.20 -5.06
C HIS A 64 0.36 -20.23 -4.46
N LEU A 65 1.35 -20.68 -5.23
CA LEU A 65 2.75 -20.84 -4.78
C LEU A 65 2.90 -21.67 -3.49
N GLY A 66 2.02 -22.65 -3.28
CA GLY A 66 2.03 -23.50 -2.08
C GLY A 66 1.30 -22.90 -0.86
N TYR A 67 0.78 -21.68 -0.97
CA TYR A 67 0.06 -20.98 0.10
C TYR A 67 -1.44 -20.86 -0.21
N PRO A 68 -2.31 -20.82 0.81
CA PRO A 68 -3.72 -20.52 0.62
C PRO A 68 -3.92 -19.10 0.08
N LEU A 69 -4.69 -18.99 -1.00
CA LEU A 69 -5.11 -17.74 -1.61
C LEU A 69 -6.63 -17.64 -1.53
N HIS A 70 -7.12 -16.62 -0.84
CA HIS A 70 -8.54 -16.34 -0.68
C HIS A 70 -8.91 -15.09 -1.47
N GLN A 71 -9.90 -15.22 -2.35
CA GLN A 71 -10.51 -14.10 -3.06
C GLN A 71 -11.75 -13.68 -2.29
N LEU A 72 -11.75 -12.45 -1.83
CA LEU A 72 -12.84 -11.80 -1.11
C LEU A 72 -13.36 -10.63 -1.92
N GLU A 73 -14.58 -10.21 -1.59
CA GLU A 73 -15.17 -8.98 -2.09
C GLU A 73 -15.73 -8.16 -0.93
N TYR A 74 -15.54 -6.85 -0.96
CA TYR A 74 -16.11 -5.91 0.00
C TYR A 74 -16.41 -4.59 -0.72
N ASN A 75 -17.66 -4.12 -0.65
CA ASN A 75 -18.11 -2.90 -1.33
C ASN A 75 -17.64 -2.82 -2.79
N GLN A 76 -17.81 -3.93 -3.53
CA GLN A 76 -17.40 -4.11 -4.93
C GLN A 76 -15.89 -4.16 -5.20
N ALA A 77 -15.03 -3.85 -4.21
CA ALA A 77 -13.59 -4.03 -4.33
C ALA A 77 -13.22 -5.52 -4.26
N HIS A 78 -12.21 -5.90 -5.04
CA HIS A 78 -11.65 -7.25 -5.06
C HIS A 78 -10.43 -7.33 -4.14
N ILE A 79 -10.41 -8.31 -3.23
CA ILE A 79 -9.33 -8.47 -2.26
C ILE A 79 -8.79 -9.89 -2.37
N TRP A 80 -7.49 -10.04 -2.62
CA TRP A 80 -6.81 -11.33 -2.67
C TRP A 80 -5.88 -11.44 -1.49
N VAL A 81 -6.18 -12.38 -0.60
CA VAL A 81 -5.40 -12.64 0.62
C VAL A 81 -4.59 -13.91 0.40
N LEU A 82 -3.28 -13.75 0.15
CA LEU A 82 -2.32 -14.84 0.14
C LEU A 82 -1.76 -14.99 1.55
N ALA A 83 -2.17 -16.05 2.25
CA ALA A 83 -1.91 -16.19 3.68
C ALA A 83 -0.77 -17.17 3.96
N VAL A 84 0.04 -16.86 4.96
CA VAL A 84 1.12 -17.73 5.45
C VAL A 84 1.20 -17.66 6.97
N HIS A 85 1.58 -18.77 7.61
CA HIS A 85 1.73 -18.76 9.06
C HIS A 85 2.86 -17.80 9.46
N TYR A 86 2.65 -16.94 10.47
CA TYR A 86 3.64 -15.91 10.82
C TYR A 86 5.05 -16.45 11.14
N TYR A 87 5.16 -17.66 11.72
CA TYR A 87 6.46 -18.32 11.94
C TYR A 87 7.25 -18.65 10.67
N GLU A 88 6.59 -18.67 9.51
CA GLU A 88 7.23 -18.91 8.22
C GLU A 88 7.66 -17.60 7.53
N SER A 89 7.49 -16.46 8.20
CA SER A 89 7.86 -15.15 7.64
C SER A 89 9.34 -15.05 7.32
N LYS A 90 9.66 -14.49 6.15
CA LYS A 90 11.02 -14.18 5.69
C LYS A 90 11.29 -12.68 5.59
N GLY A 91 10.46 -11.87 6.26
CA GLY A 91 10.58 -10.42 6.30
C GLY A 91 9.87 -9.67 5.15
N ALA A 92 9.90 -8.34 5.23
CA ALA A 92 9.05 -7.46 4.43
C ALA A 92 9.32 -7.53 2.92
N CYS A 93 10.58 -7.67 2.49
CA CYS A 93 10.89 -7.71 1.05
C CYS A 93 10.31 -8.96 0.38
N TRP A 94 10.40 -10.11 1.07
CA TRP A 94 9.75 -11.33 0.60
C TRP A 94 8.23 -11.16 0.57
N ALA A 95 7.63 -10.60 1.62
CA ALA A 95 6.20 -10.37 1.67
C ALA A 95 5.68 -9.46 0.53
N ARG A 96 6.39 -8.36 0.23
CA ARG A 96 6.06 -7.47 -0.89
C ARG A 96 6.17 -8.19 -2.22
N HIS A 97 7.24 -8.95 -2.44
CA HIS A 97 7.39 -9.75 -3.66
C HIS A 97 6.25 -10.75 -3.85
N MET A 98 5.81 -11.41 -2.77
CA MET A 98 4.68 -12.35 -2.83
C MET A 98 3.36 -11.65 -3.17
N ALA A 99 3.10 -10.46 -2.60
CA ALA A 99 1.91 -9.67 -2.94
C ALA A 99 1.98 -9.16 -4.39
N GLU A 100 3.12 -8.62 -4.83
CA GLU A 100 3.36 -8.13 -6.20
C GLU A 100 3.19 -9.21 -7.26
N GLY A 101 3.47 -10.47 -6.93
CA GLY A 101 3.26 -11.62 -7.82
C GLY A 101 1.79 -11.84 -8.22
N LEU A 102 0.85 -11.17 -7.55
CA LEU A 102 -0.57 -11.18 -7.85
C LEU A 102 -0.99 -10.06 -8.83
N PHE A 103 -0.08 -9.22 -9.32
CA PHE A 103 -0.42 -8.18 -10.30
C PHE A 103 -0.97 -8.79 -11.62
N GLN A 104 -2.05 -8.22 -12.16
CA GLN A 104 -2.73 -8.67 -13.39
C GLN A 104 -2.90 -7.55 -14.42
N ASP A 105 -1.82 -6.81 -14.69
CA ASP A 105 -1.77 -5.75 -15.69
C ASP A 105 -2.73 -4.58 -15.42
N GLU A 106 -3.03 -4.30 -14.14
CA GLU A 106 -3.78 -3.11 -13.77
C GLU A 106 -3.12 -1.82 -14.26
N THR A 107 -3.94 -0.81 -14.51
CA THR A 107 -3.47 0.46 -15.10
C THR A 107 -2.53 1.22 -14.17
N TYR A 108 -2.79 1.14 -12.86
CA TYR A 108 -2.01 1.79 -11.81
C TYR A 108 -1.57 0.78 -10.77
N PHE A 109 -0.38 1.00 -10.21
CA PHE A 109 0.18 0.21 -9.12
C PHE A 109 0.41 1.10 -7.90
N LEU A 110 -0.11 0.68 -6.76
CA LEU A 110 0.04 1.35 -5.48
C LEU A 110 0.60 0.37 -4.45
N GLN A 111 1.68 0.75 -3.77
CA GLN A 111 2.19 0.01 -2.62
C GLN A 111 1.95 0.82 -1.36
N ILE A 112 1.39 0.19 -0.32
CA ILE A 112 1.15 0.79 0.99
C ILE A 112 1.59 -0.14 2.12
N ASP A 113 1.76 0.44 3.30
CA ASP A 113 1.86 -0.33 4.55
C ASP A 113 0.45 -0.70 5.05
N SER A 114 0.36 -1.73 5.90
CA SER A 114 -0.92 -2.26 6.43
C SER A 114 -1.62 -1.37 7.45
N HIS A 115 -1.06 -0.21 7.78
CA HIS A 115 -1.57 0.77 8.74
C HIS A 115 -1.63 2.15 8.08
N CYS A 116 -2.57 2.31 7.15
CA CYS A 116 -2.78 3.55 6.42
C CYS A 116 -4.21 4.08 6.63
N ARG A 117 -4.37 5.40 6.44
CA ARG A 117 -5.66 6.06 6.35
C ARG A 117 -5.70 6.95 5.11
N PHE A 118 -6.88 7.05 4.54
CA PHE A 118 -7.13 7.65 3.24
C PHE A 118 -8.10 8.83 3.39
N ILE A 119 -7.91 9.81 2.51
CA ILE A 119 -8.87 10.90 2.34
C ILE A 119 -10.02 10.43 1.46
N GLN A 120 -11.16 11.13 1.54
CA GLN A 120 -12.27 10.87 0.64
C GLN A 120 -11.83 11.05 -0.83
N TYR A 121 -12.19 10.08 -1.67
CA TYR A 121 -11.88 9.98 -3.10
C TYR A 121 -10.39 9.92 -3.43
N TRP A 122 -9.58 9.34 -2.54
CA TRP A 122 -8.13 9.24 -2.70
C TRP A 122 -7.69 8.64 -4.05
N ASP A 123 -8.42 7.64 -4.55
CA ASP A 123 -8.15 6.93 -5.80
C ASP A 123 -8.19 7.89 -6.99
N HIS A 124 -9.24 8.70 -7.05
CA HIS A 124 -9.42 9.74 -8.05
C HIS A 124 -8.35 10.82 -7.95
N GLU A 125 -8.06 11.30 -6.74
CA GLU A 125 -7.07 12.34 -6.50
C GLU A 125 -5.66 11.88 -6.90
N MET A 126 -5.26 10.66 -6.50
CA MET A 126 -3.96 10.09 -6.86
C MET A 126 -3.80 9.88 -8.36
N VAL A 127 -4.81 9.32 -9.02
CA VAL A 127 -4.80 9.10 -10.48
C VAL A 127 -4.73 10.43 -11.23
N THR A 128 -5.53 11.42 -10.82
CA THR A 128 -5.54 12.77 -11.41
C THR A 128 -4.17 13.43 -11.24
N MET A 129 -3.60 13.38 -10.04
CA MET A 129 -2.29 13.92 -9.75
C MET A 129 -1.20 13.26 -10.59
N LEU A 130 -1.17 11.92 -10.65
CA LEU A 130 -0.18 11.18 -11.43
C LEU A 130 -0.26 11.51 -12.93
N ASN A 131 -1.47 11.60 -13.48
CA ASN A 131 -1.69 11.94 -14.89
C ASN A 131 -1.26 13.38 -15.19
N SER A 132 -1.49 14.33 -14.28
CA SER A 132 -1.04 15.73 -14.46
C SER A 132 0.49 15.90 -14.57
N LEU A 133 1.25 14.91 -14.06
CA LEU A 133 2.70 14.92 -14.12
C LEU A 133 3.28 14.31 -15.40
N ARG A 134 2.44 13.71 -16.27
CA ARG A 134 2.91 13.04 -17.49
C ARG A 134 3.57 13.99 -18.49
N ASP A 135 3.17 15.27 -18.48
CA ASP A 135 3.81 16.31 -19.29
C ASP A 135 5.23 16.65 -18.79
N LYS A 136 5.54 16.36 -17.52
CA LYS A 136 6.86 16.61 -16.90
C LYS A 136 7.75 15.37 -16.88
N SER A 137 7.17 14.19 -16.88
CA SER A 137 7.88 12.90 -16.93
C SER A 137 6.97 11.85 -17.59
N PRO A 138 7.42 11.12 -18.61
CA PRO A 138 6.59 10.11 -19.27
C PRO A 138 6.18 8.95 -18.35
N LYS A 139 6.93 8.73 -17.26
CA LYS A 139 6.65 7.71 -16.23
C LYS A 139 6.83 8.32 -14.84
N PRO A 140 5.89 9.15 -14.37
CA PRO A 140 5.98 9.75 -13.05
C PRO A 140 5.76 8.67 -11.98
N ILE A 141 6.40 8.86 -10.82
CA ILE A 141 6.16 8.05 -9.62
C ILE A 141 5.80 9.02 -8.51
N LEU A 142 4.67 8.77 -7.85
CA LEU A 142 4.29 9.47 -6.62
C LEU A 142 4.83 8.69 -5.43
N SER A 143 5.45 9.39 -4.50
CA SER A 143 5.94 8.81 -3.25
C SER A 143 5.78 9.83 -2.13
N ALA A 144 5.30 9.38 -0.98
CA ALA A 144 5.12 10.19 0.22
C ALA A 144 5.36 9.33 1.45
N TYR A 145 5.73 9.97 2.56
CA TYR A 145 5.69 9.36 3.87
C TYR A 145 4.41 9.86 4.56
N PRO A 146 3.39 9.02 4.77
CA PRO A 146 2.14 9.47 5.34
C PRO A 146 2.36 9.97 6.78
N PRO A 147 1.57 10.95 7.25
CA PRO A 147 1.61 11.35 8.64
C PRO A 147 1.19 10.18 9.55
N GLY A 148 1.84 10.07 10.72
CA GLY A 148 1.39 9.11 11.73
C GLY A 148 0.00 9.50 12.26
N TYR A 149 -0.80 8.48 12.59
CA TYR A 149 -2.09 8.60 13.25
C TYR A 149 -2.10 7.72 14.51
N GLU A 150 -3.05 7.99 15.41
CA GLU A 150 -3.31 7.16 16.59
C GLU A 150 -4.60 6.36 16.36
N PRO A 151 -4.54 5.01 16.33
CA PRO A 151 -5.74 4.19 16.20
C PRO A 151 -6.70 4.38 17.39
N GLY A 152 -8.01 4.50 17.13
CA GLY A 152 -9.03 4.65 18.17
C GLY A 152 -10.34 5.22 17.63
N GLU A 153 -11.35 5.40 18.49
CA GLU A 153 -12.68 5.88 18.07
C GLU A 153 -12.67 7.32 17.50
N ASN A 154 -11.73 8.16 17.93
CA ASN A 154 -11.53 9.52 17.44
C ASN A 154 -10.14 9.66 16.81
N GLU A 155 -9.94 9.04 15.66
CA GLU A 155 -8.67 9.13 14.92
C GLU A 155 -8.36 10.59 14.57
N ASN A 156 -7.29 11.14 15.14
CA ASN A 156 -6.81 12.46 14.76
C ASN A 156 -6.02 12.37 13.44
N ARG A 157 -6.73 12.52 12.33
CA ARG A 157 -6.16 12.50 10.98
C ARG A 157 -5.44 13.82 10.72
N LYS A 158 -4.15 13.74 10.41
CA LYS A 158 -3.35 14.92 10.09
C LYS A 158 -3.44 15.22 8.60
N ASP A 159 -3.83 16.43 8.27
CA ASP A 159 -3.99 16.90 6.89
C ASP A 159 -2.74 17.68 6.42
N TYR A 160 -1.58 17.03 6.51
CA TYR A 160 -0.34 17.59 5.97
C TYR A 160 0.45 16.54 5.20
N VAL A 161 1.19 17.02 4.20
CA VAL A 161 2.19 16.22 3.50
C VAL A 161 3.48 16.25 4.29
N SER A 162 4.12 15.11 4.43
CA SER A 162 5.40 15.00 5.13
C SER A 162 6.53 14.64 4.16
N ARG A 163 7.72 15.16 4.45
CA ARG A 163 8.96 14.82 3.75
C ARG A 163 9.92 14.15 4.72
N LEU A 164 10.52 13.05 4.27
CA LEU A 164 11.64 12.45 4.98
C LEU A 164 12.91 13.26 4.74
N ILE A 165 13.57 13.65 5.83
CA ILE A 165 14.84 14.35 5.82
C ILE A 165 15.88 13.56 6.62
N PHE A 166 17.15 13.76 6.27
CA PHE A 166 18.27 13.29 7.09
C PHE A 166 18.20 13.93 8.47
N ASN A 167 18.40 13.13 9.52
CA ASN A 167 18.48 13.62 10.89
C ASN A 167 19.93 13.54 11.41
N THR A 168 20.45 12.33 11.57
CA THR A 168 21.81 12.10 12.09
C THR A 168 22.28 10.69 11.73
N PHE A 169 23.53 10.35 12.07
CA PHE A 169 24.00 8.96 12.11
C PHE A 169 23.89 8.41 13.54
N THR A 170 23.53 7.14 13.70
CA THR A 170 23.68 6.44 14.98
C THR A 170 25.16 6.24 15.30
N PRO A 171 25.54 5.94 16.57
CA PRO A 171 26.91 5.57 16.91
C PRO A 171 27.48 4.41 16.08
N GLU A 172 26.61 3.53 15.58
CA GLU A 172 26.94 2.40 14.70
C GLU A 172 27.02 2.78 13.21
N GLY A 173 26.86 4.06 12.86
CA GLY A 173 26.95 4.57 11.50
C GLY A 173 25.70 4.38 10.65
N MET A 174 24.55 4.07 11.25
CA MET A 174 23.29 3.96 10.52
C MET A 174 22.63 5.33 10.33
N VAL A 175 22.07 5.59 9.14
CA VAL A 175 21.35 6.84 8.88
C VAL A 175 20.02 6.84 9.64
N GLN A 176 19.84 7.80 10.53
CA GLN A 176 18.54 8.16 11.09
C GLN A 176 17.90 9.25 10.23
N MET A 177 16.63 9.05 9.93
CA MET A 177 15.80 10.00 9.19
C MET A 177 14.69 10.51 10.12
N MET A 178 14.18 11.70 9.87
CA MET A 178 12.97 12.22 10.50
C MET A 178 11.95 12.67 9.46
N SER A 179 10.68 12.73 9.85
CA SER A 179 9.62 13.32 9.04
C SER A 179 9.43 14.78 9.46
N THR A 180 9.34 15.68 8.49
CA THR A 180 8.97 17.08 8.71
C THR A 180 7.76 17.43 7.85
N PRO A 181 6.78 18.20 8.37
CA PRO A 181 5.74 18.77 7.53
C PRO A 181 6.34 19.57 6.38
N PHE A 182 5.69 19.48 5.22
CA PHE A 182 6.13 20.07 3.97
C PHE A 182 4.91 20.61 3.21
N THR A 183 5.01 21.82 2.67
CA THR A 183 3.89 22.50 2.02
C THR A 183 4.34 23.03 0.67
N GLU A 184 3.66 22.59 -0.39
CA GLU A 184 3.88 23.03 -1.76
C GLU A 184 2.57 23.05 -2.52
N SER A 185 2.52 23.85 -3.58
CA SER A 185 1.34 23.95 -4.46
C SER A 185 1.24 22.81 -5.48
N ALA A 186 2.31 22.03 -5.66
CA ALA A 186 2.37 20.90 -6.59
C ALA A 186 3.40 19.85 -6.14
N PRO A 187 3.30 18.59 -6.61
CA PRO A 187 4.32 17.58 -6.34
C PRO A 187 5.71 18.04 -6.77
N VAL A 188 6.65 18.01 -5.83
CA VAL A 188 8.05 18.40 -6.04
C VAL A 188 8.89 17.16 -6.30
N ARG A 189 9.79 17.26 -7.29
CA ARG A 189 10.78 16.21 -7.56
C ARG A 189 11.66 16.01 -6.32
N CYS A 190 11.71 14.78 -5.82
CA CYS A 190 12.56 14.40 -4.69
C CYS A 190 13.34 13.12 -5.01
N GLY A 191 14.39 12.85 -4.23
CA GLY A 191 15.02 11.53 -4.24
C GLY A 191 14.07 10.50 -3.62
N TYR A 192 13.95 9.34 -4.25
CA TYR A 192 13.20 8.23 -3.69
C TYR A 192 14.04 7.53 -2.62
N PHE A 193 13.58 7.58 -1.38
CA PHE A 193 14.17 6.84 -0.26
C PHE A 193 13.16 5.82 0.27
N SER A 194 13.33 4.55 -0.09
CA SER A 194 12.61 3.45 0.53
C SER A 194 13.10 3.27 1.97
N ARG A 195 12.29 3.62 2.97
CA ARG A 195 12.56 3.19 4.36
C ARG A 195 12.32 1.68 4.45
N TRP A 196 13.28 0.97 5.06
CA TRP A 196 13.45 -0.49 5.16
C TRP A 196 14.16 -1.15 3.95
N PHE A 197 15.37 -1.62 4.23
CA PHE A 197 16.38 -2.28 3.40
C PHE A 197 15.91 -2.93 2.07
N HIS A 198 16.12 -2.25 0.94
CA HIS A 198 17.29 -2.47 0.07
C HIS A 198 17.23 -1.55 -1.16
N ILE A 199 18.34 -0.83 -1.37
CA ILE A 199 18.81 -0.50 -2.71
C ILE A 199 19.13 -1.86 -3.38
N HIS A 200 18.41 -2.21 -4.43
CA HIS A 200 18.91 -3.09 -5.46
C HIS A 200 19.32 -2.24 -6.64
N ARG A 201 20.61 -2.31 -6.94
CA ARG A 201 21.31 -1.78 -8.10
C ARG A 201 20.49 -2.06 -9.38
N TRP A 202 19.83 -1.04 -9.91
CA TRP A 202 19.47 -0.99 -11.32
C TRP A 202 20.22 0.17 -11.96
N LEU A 203 21.30 -0.26 -12.62
CA LEU A 203 21.97 0.27 -13.80
C LEU A 203 21.71 1.74 -14.16
N LEU A 204 22.83 2.46 -14.18
CA LEU A 204 23.10 3.52 -15.13
C LEU A 204 22.59 3.17 -16.54
N CYS A 205 22.01 4.22 -17.14
CA CYS A 205 22.01 4.58 -18.56
C CYS A 205 20.93 4.01 -19.49
N PRO A 206 20.55 4.79 -20.53
CA PRO A 206 21.13 6.08 -20.96
C PRO A 206 20.45 7.32 -20.36
#